data_AF-A0ABD2LP84-F1
#
_entry.id   AF-A0ABD2LP84-F1
#
_cell.length_a   1.000
_cell.length_b   1.000
_cell.length_c   1.000
_cell.angle_alpha   90.00
_cell.angle_beta   90.00
_cell.angle_gamma   90.00
#
_symmetry.space_group_name_H-M   'P 1'
#
loop_
_entity.id
_entity.type
_entity.pdbx_description
1 polymer ?
#
loop_
_entity_poly.entity_id
_entity_poly.type
_entity_poly.pdbx_seq_one_letter_code
_entity_poly.pdbx_strand_id
1 'polypeptide(L)'
;MKREPLAPIGTPKKCGCAERRRPVPLVDHLCKRFKCSAHELHVLFKSLEKRRDIVEHLRSVQLRTAHLRPSVRNFPVRCNDLSILDTHSAPAYRGYLGITVRMHYYIKHAIRLRHPNLPCMYSISNCTVVFKINVQPLTREQFLAIAQRGVNTEYNPRRFHAIIIRIRTTTGKTVAALVFQSARVVLTGVPHPSIASKMAARVLRRIQHTQSGTTLDIHQLRVVNIVGVQTFPQRISVERLQNTLGGIYDPTIFPALRCKLLNGVTCLIYISGKVIVTGAKSLDILHQSFTNLSNIVPDYFRK
;
A
#
# COMPACT_ATOMS: atom_id res chain seq x y z
N MET A 1 82.57 2.90 -11.23
CA MET A 1 81.25 2.73 -11.87
C MET A 1 80.21 2.45 -10.80
N LYS A 2 79.58 3.52 -10.28
CA LYS A 2 78.52 3.44 -9.25
C LYS A 2 77.18 3.31 -9.98
N ARG A 3 76.44 2.24 -9.70
CA ARG A 3 75.06 2.02 -10.19
C ARG A 3 74.11 2.94 -9.43
N GLU A 4 73.36 3.75 -10.17
CA GLU A 4 72.30 4.61 -9.63
C GLU A 4 71.12 3.78 -9.11
N PRO A 5 70.65 4.02 -7.88
CA PRO A 5 69.38 3.50 -7.40
C PRO A 5 68.21 4.42 -7.78
N LEU A 6 67.12 3.77 -8.17
CA LEU A 6 65.83 4.30 -8.61
C LEU A 6 65.25 5.38 -7.68
N ALA A 7 64.69 6.42 -8.30
CA ALA A 7 64.04 7.54 -7.63
C ALA A 7 62.82 7.10 -6.78
N PRO A 8 62.60 7.72 -5.61
CA PRO A 8 61.50 7.37 -4.73
C PRO A 8 60.14 7.76 -5.33
N ILE A 9 59.21 6.81 -5.25
CA ILE A 9 57.81 6.94 -5.63
C ILE A 9 57.20 8.12 -4.86
N GLY A 10 56.86 9.17 -5.61
CA GLY A 10 56.25 10.39 -5.08
C GLY A 10 54.96 10.07 -4.30
N THR A 11 54.91 10.57 -3.08
CA THR A 11 53.71 10.59 -2.26
C THR A 11 52.58 11.30 -3.02
N PRO A 12 51.38 10.71 -3.12
CA PRO A 12 50.27 11.38 -3.77
C PRO A 12 49.90 12.64 -2.98
N LYS A 13 50.03 13.78 -3.66
CA LYS A 13 49.60 15.12 -3.22
C LYS A 13 48.25 15.04 -2.50
N LYS A 14 48.18 15.63 -1.30
CA LYS A 14 46.93 15.93 -0.60
C LYS A 14 46.07 16.84 -1.50
N CYS A 15 45.20 16.25 -2.30
CA CYS A 15 44.15 16.96 -3.01
C CYS A 15 43.04 17.31 -2.00
N GLY A 16 42.62 18.57 -2.01
CA GLY A 16 41.84 19.22 -0.96
C GLY A 16 40.58 18.49 -0.50
N CYS A 17 40.23 18.73 0.77
CA CYS A 17 38.97 18.35 1.39
C CYS A 17 37.77 18.90 0.59
N ALA A 18 37.25 18.10 -0.34
CA ALA A 18 35.86 18.25 -0.77
C ALA A 18 34.98 17.77 0.38
N GLU A 19 34.31 18.70 1.07
CA GLU A 19 33.29 18.40 2.07
C GLU A 19 32.38 17.27 1.56
N ARG A 20 32.42 16.11 2.22
CA ARG A 20 31.51 15.01 1.93
C ARG A 20 30.09 15.45 2.31
N ARG A 21 29.38 16.10 1.37
CA ARG A 21 27.98 16.49 1.53
C ARG A 21 27.18 15.26 1.96
N ARG A 22 26.58 15.34 3.16
CA ARG A 22 25.70 14.29 3.69
C ARG A 22 24.55 14.06 2.69
N PRO A 23 24.12 12.82 2.44
CA PRO A 23 22.99 12.55 1.56
C PRO A 23 21.74 13.19 2.15
N VAL A 24 21.17 14.17 1.45
CA VAL A 24 19.93 14.85 1.83
C VAL A 24 18.76 14.09 1.22
N PRO A 25 17.70 13.76 1.99
CA PRO A 25 16.49 13.17 1.44
C PRO A 25 15.93 13.99 0.28
N LEU A 26 15.42 13.33 -0.74
CA LEU A 26 14.95 13.98 -1.97
C LEU A 26 13.86 15.03 -1.70
N VAL A 27 13.00 14.78 -0.72
CA VAL A 27 11.95 15.71 -0.29
C VAL A 27 12.56 16.99 0.29
N ASP A 28 13.59 16.89 1.13
CA ASP A 28 14.28 18.04 1.72
C ASP A 28 15.01 18.88 0.66
N HIS A 29 15.64 18.22 -0.32
CA HIS A 29 16.28 18.90 -1.45
C HIS A 29 15.27 19.71 -2.27
N LEU A 30 14.10 19.13 -2.55
CA LEU A 30 13.02 19.81 -3.26
C LEU A 30 12.41 20.94 -2.42
N CYS A 31 12.12 20.70 -1.14
CA CYS A 31 11.61 21.73 -0.21
C CYS A 31 12.55 22.94 -0.15
N LYS A 32 13.87 22.69 -0.02
CA LYS A 32 14.90 23.74 -0.02
C LYS A 32 14.96 24.52 -1.33
N ARG A 33 14.83 23.83 -2.47
CA ARG A 33 14.91 24.46 -3.81
C ARG A 33 13.70 25.33 -4.12
N PHE A 34 12.51 24.84 -3.79
CA PHE A 34 11.25 25.50 -4.06
C PHE A 34 10.81 26.41 -2.90
N LYS A 35 11.65 26.54 -1.86
CA LYS A 35 11.40 27.33 -0.64
C LYS A 35 10.00 27.05 -0.07
N CYS A 36 9.67 25.77 0.04
CA CYS A 36 8.36 25.33 0.48
C CYS A 36 8.48 24.26 1.57
N SER A 37 7.47 24.17 2.42
CA SER A 37 7.29 23.05 3.34
C SER A 37 6.93 21.77 2.56
N ALA A 38 7.09 20.60 3.20
CA ALA A 38 6.69 19.34 2.57
C ALA A 38 5.18 19.26 2.27
N HIS A 39 4.36 19.98 3.03
CA HIS A 39 2.92 20.10 2.79
C HIS A 39 2.63 20.92 1.53
N GLU A 40 3.27 22.08 1.40
CA GLU A 40 3.16 22.92 0.20
C GLU A 40 3.74 22.23 -1.02
N LEU A 41 4.84 21.48 -0.87
CA LEU A 41 5.40 20.66 -1.94
C LEU A 41 4.38 19.65 -2.48
N HIS A 42 3.55 19.06 -1.61
CA HIS A 42 2.44 18.19 -2.03
C HIS A 42 1.39 18.94 -2.87
N VAL A 43 1.06 20.19 -2.48
CA VAL A 43 0.16 21.06 -3.26
C VAL A 43 0.78 21.43 -4.60
N LEU A 44 2.08 21.73 -4.64
CA LEU A 44 2.82 22.02 -5.87
C LEU A 44 2.78 20.86 -6.87
N PHE A 45 2.80 19.60 -6.40
CA PHE A 45 2.65 18.46 -7.29
C PHE A 45 1.26 18.38 -7.95
N LYS A 46 0.20 19.01 -7.41
CA LYS A 46 -1.11 19.03 -8.07
C LYS A 46 -1.12 19.92 -9.31
N SER A 47 -0.34 21.01 -9.30
CA SER A 47 -0.19 21.89 -10.46
C SER A 47 0.63 21.22 -11.56
N LEU A 48 0.16 21.32 -12.81
CA LEU A 48 0.85 20.76 -13.96
C LEU A 48 2.12 21.56 -14.31
N GLU A 49 2.06 22.89 -14.17
CA GLU A 49 3.19 23.80 -14.42
C GLU A 49 4.32 23.54 -13.42
N LYS A 50 4.00 23.54 -12.12
CA LYS A 50 5.01 23.30 -11.06
C LYS A 50 5.62 21.91 -11.15
N ARG A 51 4.87 20.91 -11.61
CA ARG A 51 5.43 19.58 -11.90
C ARG A 51 6.47 19.64 -13.02
N ARG A 52 6.26 20.41 -14.09
CA ARG A 52 7.24 20.57 -15.16
C ARG A 52 8.53 21.22 -14.64
N ASP A 53 8.41 22.27 -13.83
CA ASP A 53 9.57 22.94 -13.20
C ASP A 53 10.39 21.96 -12.33
N ILE A 54 9.70 21.12 -11.54
CA ILE A 54 10.34 20.11 -10.70
C ILE A 54 11.04 19.04 -11.56
N VAL A 55 10.39 18.59 -12.64
CA VAL A 55 10.98 17.62 -13.58
C VAL A 55 12.26 18.17 -14.22
N GLU A 56 12.23 19.40 -14.69
CA GLU A 56 13.37 20.07 -15.32
C GLU A 56 14.55 20.23 -14.34
N HIS A 57 14.27 20.64 -13.11
CA HIS A 57 15.27 20.69 -12.04
C HIS A 57 15.84 19.31 -11.71
N LEU A 58 15.00 18.27 -11.65
CA LEU A 58 15.49 16.91 -11.38
C LEU A 58 16.37 16.36 -12.50
N ARG A 59 16.16 16.79 -13.76
CA ARG A 59 17.02 16.42 -14.90
C ARG A 59 18.42 17.04 -14.81
N SER A 60 18.57 18.20 -14.18
CA SER A 60 19.85 18.91 -14.08
C SER A 60 20.67 18.53 -12.84
N VAL A 61 20.10 17.77 -11.90
CA VAL A 61 20.75 17.43 -10.62
C VAL A 61 21.15 15.95 -10.56
N GLN A 62 22.40 15.70 -10.13
CA GLN A 62 22.84 14.37 -9.70
C GLN A 62 22.47 14.17 -8.22
N LEU A 63 21.54 13.25 -7.95
CA LEU A 63 21.04 13.02 -6.60
C LEU A 63 21.75 11.83 -5.94
N ARG A 64 22.22 12.03 -4.70
CA ARG A 64 22.60 10.95 -3.78
C ARG A 64 21.45 10.75 -2.81
N THR A 65 20.77 9.60 -2.88
CA THR A 65 19.65 9.30 -1.98
C THR A 65 19.79 7.93 -1.36
N ALA A 66 19.57 7.85 -0.04
CA ALA A 66 19.52 6.59 0.69
C ALA A 66 18.27 5.74 0.35
N HIS A 67 17.33 6.32 -0.43
CA HIS A 67 16.07 5.68 -0.81
C HIS A 67 16.17 4.76 -2.04
N LEU A 68 17.32 4.73 -2.73
CA LEU A 68 17.58 3.82 -3.85
C LEU A 68 18.52 2.70 -3.37
N ARG A 69 18.11 1.45 -3.53
CA ARG A 69 18.94 0.26 -3.32
C ARG A 69 19.15 -0.48 -4.65
N PRO A 70 20.38 -0.97 -4.94
CA PRO A 70 21.59 -0.81 -4.14
C PRO A 70 22.09 0.64 -4.16
N SER A 71 22.94 0.98 -3.18
CA SER A 71 23.53 2.32 -2.99
C SER A 71 24.53 2.64 -4.09
N VAL A 72 24.03 2.86 -5.30
CA VAL A 72 24.83 3.31 -6.44
C VAL A 72 25.13 4.79 -6.22
N ARG A 73 26.42 5.11 -6.11
CA ARG A 73 26.89 6.49 -5.93
C ARG A 73 26.68 7.25 -7.24
N ASN A 74 26.04 8.43 -7.16
CA ASN A 74 25.87 9.41 -8.24
C ASN A 74 25.19 8.85 -9.51
N PHE A 75 23.86 8.92 -9.56
CA PHE A 75 23.13 8.71 -10.81
C PHE A 75 22.43 10.00 -11.27
N PRO A 76 22.45 10.33 -12.56
CA PRO A 76 21.58 11.37 -13.11
C PRO A 76 20.12 10.93 -12.99
N VAL A 77 19.30 11.74 -12.33
CA VAL A 77 17.86 11.47 -12.24
C VAL A 77 17.21 11.87 -13.56
N ARG A 78 17.05 10.92 -14.49
CA ARG A 78 16.22 11.12 -15.68
C ARG A 78 14.74 11.05 -15.28
N CYS A 79 14.23 12.14 -14.74
CA CYS A 79 12.80 12.34 -14.53
C CYS A 79 12.20 12.84 -15.85
N ASN A 80 11.40 12.01 -16.50
CA ASN A 80 10.73 12.41 -17.75
C ASN A 80 9.32 12.95 -17.50
N ASP A 81 8.68 12.52 -16.42
CA ASP A 81 7.32 12.91 -16.06
C ASP A 81 7.05 12.70 -14.54
N LEU A 82 6.14 13.50 -13.99
CA LEU A 82 5.59 13.38 -12.64
C LEU A 82 4.08 13.19 -12.74
N SER A 83 3.63 11.96 -12.50
CA SER A 83 2.21 11.63 -12.51
C SER A 83 1.65 11.49 -11.09
N ILE A 84 0.57 12.23 -10.81
CA ILE A 84 -0.36 11.93 -9.71
C ILE A 84 -1.49 11.13 -10.36
N LEU A 85 -1.41 9.80 -10.36
CA LEU A 85 -2.48 8.96 -10.91
C LEU A 85 -3.51 8.66 -9.81
N ASP A 86 -4.79 8.84 -10.14
CA ASP A 86 -6.02 8.54 -9.35
C ASP A 86 -6.31 9.43 -8.11
N THR A 87 -6.63 10.72 -8.30
CA THR A 87 -7.20 11.58 -7.24
C THR A 87 -8.52 12.24 -7.67
N HIS A 88 -9.66 11.63 -7.36
CA HIS A 88 -10.99 12.26 -7.52
C HIS A 88 -11.44 13.06 -6.28
N SER A 89 -10.76 12.88 -5.16
CA SER A 89 -10.82 13.68 -3.93
C SER A 89 -9.54 13.32 -3.19
N ALA A 90 -8.78 14.28 -2.65
CA ALA A 90 -7.55 13.97 -1.92
C ALA A 90 -7.91 13.25 -0.60
N PRO A 91 -7.98 11.91 -0.62
CA PRO A 91 -6.93 11.17 0.04
C PRO A 91 -6.35 10.13 -0.92
N ALA A 92 -5.05 10.25 -1.18
CA ALA A 92 -4.34 9.52 -2.22
C ALA A 92 -4.50 8.00 -2.10
N TYR A 93 -5.43 7.46 -2.87
CA TYR A 93 -5.58 6.03 -3.07
C TYR A 93 -4.38 5.58 -3.91
N ARG A 94 -3.47 4.79 -3.32
CA ARG A 94 -2.15 4.45 -3.90
C ARG A 94 -1.24 5.66 -4.15
N GLY A 95 -1.28 6.67 -3.28
CA GLY A 95 -0.40 7.83 -3.31
C GLY A 95 1.07 7.50 -3.04
N TYR A 96 1.76 6.99 -4.06
CA TYR A 96 3.19 7.22 -4.17
C TYR A 96 3.34 8.67 -4.63
N LEU A 97 4.16 9.46 -3.94
CA LEU A 97 4.89 10.50 -4.66
C LEU A 97 5.96 9.78 -5.48
N GLY A 98 5.52 9.16 -6.58
CA GLY A 98 6.35 8.33 -7.44
C GLY A 98 7.17 9.22 -8.35
N ILE A 99 8.38 9.57 -7.91
CA ILE A 99 9.38 10.13 -8.82
C ILE A 99 9.84 8.97 -9.71
N THR A 100 9.29 8.89 -10.92
CA THR A 100 9.60 7.83 -11.87
C THR A 100 10.95 8.13 -12.51
N VAL A 101 11.97 7.32 -12.19
CA VAL A 101 13.28 7.35 -12.84
C VAL A 101 13.45 6.01 -13.56
N ARG A 102 13.54 6.04 -14.90
CA ARG A 102 13.71 4.83 -15.73
C ARG A 102 15.19 4.61 -15.99
N MET A 103 15.70 3.39 -15.78
CA MET A 103 16.52 2.68 -16.78
C MET A 103 16.44 1.14 -16.63
N HIS A 104 15.84 0.58 -17.68
CA HIS A 104 15.95 -0.74 -18.31
C HIS A 104 15.43 -2.01 -17.59
N TYR A 105 14.39 -2.54 -18.25
CA TYR A 105 13.55 -3.73 -18.05
C TYR A 105 12.52 -3.73 -16.89
N TYR A 106 11.27 -3.53 -17.33
CA TYR A 106 9.93 -3.72 -16.71
C TYR A 106 9.45 -2.80 -15.55
N ILE A 107 8.53 -1.90 -15.95
CA ILE A 107 7.34 -1.30 -15.27
C ILE A 107 7.52 -0.60 -13.90
N LYS A 108 7.38 0.75 -13.93
CA LYS A 108 6.89 1.67 -12.86
C LYS A 108 7.55 1.47 -11.47
N HIS A 109 8.77 1.98 -11.29
CA HIS A 109 9.40 2.02 -9.95
C HIS A 109 8.67 3.00 -9.02
N ALA A 110 7.80 2.43 -8.20
CA ALA A 110 7.03 3.11 -7.18
C ALA A 110 7.93 3.49 -5.97
N ILE A 111 8.78 4.50 -6.13
CA ILE A 111 9.66 5.01 -5.05
C ILE A 111 8.77 5.53 -3.92
N ARG A 112 8.90 4.92 -2.73
CA ARG A 112 8.22 5.37 -1.50
C ARG A 112 9.10 6.38 -0.78
N LEU A 113 8.77 7.66 -0.91
CA LEU A 113 9.42 8.71 -0.14
C LEU A 113 8.89 8.69 1.30
N ARG A 114 9.81 8.52 2.26
CA ARG A 114 9.51 8.64 3.69
C ARG A 114 10.08 9.97 4.16
N HIS A 115 9.21 10.85 4.64
CA HIS A 115 9.62 12.14 5.20
C HIS A 115 8.72 12.48 6.39
N PRO A 116 9.25 13.02 7.51
CA PRO A 116 8.44 13.33 8.70
C PRO A 116 7.28 14.29 8.43
N ASN A 117 7.46 15.22 7.49
CA ASN A 117 6.48 16.25 7.16
C ASN A 117 5.58 15.90 5.96
N LEU A 118 5.73 14.70 5.36
CA LEU A 118 4.76 14.24 4.35
C LEU A 118 3.53 13.67 5.06
N PRO A 119 2.30 13.91 4.54
CA PRO A 119 1.10 13.31 5.11
C PRO A 119 1.27 11.79 5.14
N CYS A 120 1.08 11.19 6.31
CA CYS A 120 1.25 9.76 6.48
C CYS A 120 0.05 9.04 5.85
N MET A 121 0.19 8.68 4.57
CA MET A 121 -0.87 8.05 3.80
C MET A 121 -1.01 6.58 4.21
N TYR A 122 -2.22 6.17 4.57
CA TYR A 122 -2.53 4.76 4.71
C TYR A 122 -2.87 4.14 3.35
N SER A 123 -2.74 2.82 3.27
CA SER A 123 -3.04 2.02 2.08
C SER A 123 -4.05 0.93 2.40
N ILE A 124 -4.95 0.62 1.48
CA ILE A 124 -5.85 -0.52 1.62
C ILE A 124 -5.10 -1.78 1.23
N SER A 125 -5.01 -2.71 2.18
CA SER A 125 -4.39 -4.01 1.96
C SER A 125 -5.35 -4.94 1.21
N ASN A 126 -6.56 -5.07 1.74
CA ASN A 126 -7.66 -5.83 1.17
C ASN A 126 -9.00 -5.37 1.76
N CYS A 127 -10.09 -5.76 1.10
CA CYS A 127 -11.43 -5.71 1.64
C CYS A 127 -12.13 -7.06 1.45
N THR A 128 -13.16 -7.27 2.28
CA THR A 128 -14.10 -8.38 2.16
C THR A 128 -15.44 -7.82 1.71
N VAL A 129 -15.99 -8.45 0.68
CA VAL A 129 -17.26 -8.06 0.06
C VAL A 129 -18.19 -9.25 0.15
N VAL A 130 -19.47 -8.97 0.40
CA VAL A 130 -20.51 -10.00 0.44
C VAL A 130 -21.62 -9.60 -0.50
N PHE A 131 -22.18 -10.58 -1.19
CA PHE A 131 -23.40 -10.43 -1.97
C PHE A 131 -24.18 -11.76 -1.97
N LYS A 132 -25.40 -11.75 -2.51
CA LYS A 132 -26.20 -12.95 -2.79
C LYS A 132 -26.36 -13.13 -4.29
N ILE A 133 -26.31 -14.38 -4.74
CA ILE A 133 -26.66 -14.80 -6.10
C ILE A 133 -28.15 -15.13 -6.07
N ASN A 134 -28.98 -14.36 -6.77
CA ASN A 134 -30.44 -14.48 -6.72
C ASN A 134 -31.06 -14.29 -5.31
N VAL A 135 -32.39 -14.26 -5.27
CA VAL A 135 -33.16 -14.13 -4.03
C VAL A 135 -33.28 -15.48 -3.32
N GLN A 136 -33.35 -16.58 -4.07
CA GLN A 136 -33.51 -17.95 -3.55
C GLN A 136 -32.17 -18.68 -3.38
N PRO A 137 -32.07 -19.63 -2.43
CA PRO A 137 -30.92 -20.52 -2.28
C PRO A 137 -30.64 -21.33 -3.54
N LEU A 138 -29.39 -21.76 -3.70
CA LEU A 138 -29.02 -22.69 -4.77
C LEU A 138 -29.55 -24.09 -4.43
N THR A 139 -30.16 -24.76 -5.40
CA THR A 139 -30.50 -26.19 -5.24
C THR A 139 -29.23 -27.01 -5.04
N ARG A 140 -29.36 -28.18 -4.42
CA ARG A 140 -28.20 -29.08 -4.19
C ARG A 140 -27.52 -29.43 -5.50
N GLU A 141 -28.29 -29.70 -6.55
CA GLU A 141 -27.78 -30.02 -7.89
C GLU A 141 -27.01 -28.85 -8.50
N GLN A 142 -27.58 -27.64 -8.46
CA GLN A 142 -26.89 -26.42 -8.90
C GLN A 142 -25.58 -26.20 -8.15
N PHE A 143 -25.59 -26.36 -6.83
CA PHE A 143 -24.41 -26.16 -6.00
C PHE A 143 -23.31 -27.19 -6.33
N LEU A 144 -23.66 -28.47 -6.46
CA LEU A 144 -22.70 -29.51 -6.84
C LEU A 144 -22.20 -29.35 -8.28
N ALA A 145 -23.04 -28.89 -9.20
CA ALA A 145 -22.63 -28.60 -10.57
C ALA A 145 -21.54 -27.51 -10.62
N ILE A 146 -21.66 -26.46 -9.80
CA ILE A 146 -20.62 -25.43 -9.66
C ILE A 146 -19.33 -26.04 -9.15
N ALA A 147 -19.40 -26.92 -8.14
CA ALA A 147 -18.23 -27.56 -7.56
C ALA A 147 -17.50 -28.48 -8.55
N GLN A 148 -18.25 -29.24 -9.36
CA GLN A 148 -17.70 -30.23 -10.28
C GLN A 148 -17.23 -29.64 -11.61
N ARG A 149 -17.96 -28.67 -12.16
CA ARG A 149 -17.69 -28.08 -13.49
C ARG A 149 -16.93 -26.75 -13.41
N GLY A 150 -16.77 -26.17 -12.22
CA GLY A 150 -16.17 -24.87 -12.02
C GLY A 150 -14.66 -24.83 -12.29
N VAL A 151 -14.20 -23.84 -13.04
CA VAL A 151 -12.77 -23.63 -13.29
C VAL A 151 -12.09 -22.97 -12.09
N ASN A 152 -10.92 -23.48 -11.67
CA ASN A 152 -10.20 -23.02 -10.47
C ASN A 152 -11.07 -23.03 -9.21
N THR A 153 -11.82 -24.12 -9.06
CA THR A 153 -12.82 -24.32 -8.02
C THR A 153 -12.43 -25.48 -7.13
N GLU A 154 -12.53 -25.31 -5.82
CA GLU A 154 -12.26 -26.34 -4.81
C GLU A 154 -13.48 -26.50 -3.90
N TYR A 155 -13.85 -27.74 -3.60
CA TYR A 155 -14.93 -28.04 -2.65
C TYR A 155 -14.59 -29.30 -1.85
N ASN A 156 -14.51 -29.16 -0.53
CA ASN A 156 -14.36 -30.29 0.39
C ASN A 156 -15.25 -30.05 1.62
N PRO A 157 -16.47 -30.64 1.66
CA PRO A 157 -17.43 -30.39 2.73
C PRO A 157 -16.94 -30.84 4.11
N ARG A 158 -16.06 -31.85 4.19
CA ARG A 158 -15.48 -32.29 5.47
C ARG A 158 -14.57 -31.23 6.09
N ARG A 159 -13.95 -30.39 5.26
CA ARG A 159 -13.06 -29.31 5.71
C ARG A 159 -13.79 -27.98 5.84
N PHE A 160 -14.60 -27.62 4.84
CA PHE A 160 -15.27 -26.33 4.76
C PHE A 160 -16.51 -26.40 3.87
N HIS A 161 -17.66 -25.99 4.41
CA HIS A 161 -18.97 -26.07 3.76
C HIS A 161 -19.23 -24.93 2.74
N ALA A 162 -18.23 -24.61 1.93
CA ALA A 162 -18.36 -23.63 0.85
C ALA A 162 -17.46 -24.01 -0.33
N ILE A 163 -17.91 -23.65 -1.53
CA ILE A 163 -17.12 -23.77 -2.75
C ILE A 163 -16.16 -22.58 -2.81
N ILE A 164 -14.88 -22.86 -3.05
CA ILE A 164 -13.82 -21.85 -3.15
C ILE A 164 -13.47 -21.66 -4.62
N ILE A 165 -13.75 -20.47 -5.18
CA ILE A 165 -13.38 -20.11 -6.55
C ILE A 165 -12.27 -19.06 -6.49
N ARG A 166 -11.14 -19.30 -7.17
CA ARG A 166 -10.01 -18.33 -7.21
C ARG A 166 -10.00 -17.52 -8.50
N ILE A 167 -10.00 -16.19 -8.37
CA ILE A 167 -10.06 -15.26 -9.50
C ILE A 167 -8.88 -14.30 -9.45
N ARG A 168 -8.12 -14.21 -10.53
CA ARG A 168 -7.05 -13.22 -10.68
C ARG A 168 -7.63 -11.84 -11.00
N THR A 169 -7.10 -10.83 -10.31
CA THR A 169 -7.38 -9.42 -10.60
C THR A 169 -6.43 -8.90 -11.68
N THR A 170 -6.76 -7.75 -12.26
CA THR A 170 -5.86 -7.04 -13.21
C THR A 170 -4.53 -6.64 -12.58
N THR A 171 -4.46 -6.61 -11.24
CA THR A 171 -3.25 -6.27 -10.48
C THR A 171 -2.37 -7.48 -10.16
N GLY A 172 -2.69 -8.67 -10.69
CA GLY A 172 -1.98 -9.92 -10.40
C GLY A 172 -2.33 -10.57 -9.06
N LYS A 173 -3.02 -9.86 -8.14
CA LYS A 173 -3.53 -10.44 -6.89
C LYS A 173 -4.68 -11.41 -7.13
N THR A 174 -4.75 -12.49 -6.36
CA THR A 174 -5.85 -13.45 -6.38
C THR A 174 -6.89 -13.11 -5.31
N VAL A 175 -8.15 -13.08 -5.73
CA VAL A 175 -9.34 -12.96 -4.87
C VAL A 175 -9.95 -14.35 -4.74
N ALA A 176 -10.32 -14.73 -3.52
CA ALA A 176 -11.07 -15.96 -3.28
C ALA A 176 -12.55 -15.61 -3.13
N ALA A 177 -13.41 -16.33 -3.86
CA ALA A 177 -14.86 -16.27 -3.71
C ALA A 177 -15.33 -17.54 -3.00
N LEU A 178 -15.93 -17.39 -1.84
CA LEU A 178 -16.53 -18.46 -1.07
C LEU A 178 -18.03 -18.46 -1.37
N VAL A 179 -18.50 -19.48 -2.10
CA VAL A 179 -19.90 -19.62 -2.51
C VAL A 179 -20.55 -20.64 -1.58
N PHE A 180 -21.62 -20.23 -0.91
CA PHE A 180 -22.40 -21.08 -0.01
C PHE A 180 -23.68 -21.55 -0.69
N GLN A 181 -24.22 -22.69 -0.26
CA GLN A 181 -25.48 -23.22 -0.78
C GLN A 181 -26.65 -22.26 -0.56
N SER A 182 -26.58 -21.40 0.45
CA SER A 182 -27.53 -20.30 0.71
C SER A 182 -27.49 -19.17 -0.33
N ALA A 183 -26.82 -19.37 -1.47
CA ALA A 183 -26.55 -18.36 -2.51
C ALA A 183 -25.71 -17.16 -2.03
N ARG A 184 -25.26 -17.15 -0.77
CA ARG A 184 -24.36 -16.12 -0.27
C ARG A 184 -22.97 -16.33 -0.84
N VAL A 185 -22.35 -15.24 -1.29
CA VAL A 185 -20.96 -15.22 -1.74
C VAL A 185 -20.16 -14.26 -0.89
N VAL A 186 -18.99 -14.71 -0.44
CA VAL A 186 -18.00 -13.90 0.28
C VAL A 186 -16.74 -13.79 -0.57
N LEU A 187 -16.42 -12.58 -1.01
CA LEU A 187 -15.16 -12.28 -1.69
C LEU A 187 -14.14 -11.81 -0.67
N THR A 188 -13.01 -12.51 -0.57
CA THR A 188 -11.89 -12.15 0.31
C THR A 188 -10.66 -11.79 -0.52
N GLY A 189 -9.86 -10.86 -0.02
CA GLY A 189 -8.65 -10.41 -0.71
C GLY A 189 -8.89 -9.38 -1.82
N VAL A 190 -10.08 -8.77 -1.88
CA VAL A 190 -10.40 -7.75 -2.89
C VAL A 190 -9.49 -6.52 -2.68
N PRO A 191 -8.72 -6.07 -3.68
CA PRO A 191 -7.76 -4.97 -3.48
C PRO A 191 -8.37 -3.61 -3.12
N HIS A 192 -9.60 -3.33 -3.52
CA HIS A 192 -10.29 -2.06 -3.29
C HIS A 192 -11.81 -2.27 -3.33
N PRO A 193 -12.58 -1.61 -2.46
CA PRO A 193 -14.03 -1.49 -2.61
C PRO A 193 -14.55 -1.09 -4.02
N SER A 194 -13.87 -0.23 -4.78
CA SER A 194 -14.33 0.27 -6.08
C SER A 194 -14.39 -0.82 -7.17
N ILE A 195 -13.61 -1.88 -7.04
CA ILE A 195 -13.63 -3.02 -7.98
C ILE A 195 -14.54 -4.16 -7.51
N ALA A 196 -15.23 -4.01 -6.37
CA ALA A 196 -16.09 -5.03 -5.78
C ALA A 196 -17.18 -5.51 -6.76
N SER A 197 -17.91 -4.58 -7.38
CA SER A 197 -18.97 -4.89 -8.35
C SER A 197 -18.42 -5.64 -9.57
N LYS A 198 -17.29 -5.18 -10.13
CA LYS A 198 -16.62 -5.84 -11.26
C LYS A 198 -16.18 -7.28 -10.90
N MET A 199 -15.69 -7.49 -9.68
CA MET A 199 -15.30 -8.81 -9.20
C MET A 199 -16.49 -9.72 -8.97
N ALA A 200 -17.58 -9.23 -8.37
CA ALA A 200 -18.82 -9.98 -8.20
C ALA A 200 -19.38 -10.44 -9.56
N ALA A 201 -19.41 -9.55 -10.56
CA ALA A 201 -19.84 -9.89 -11.92
C ALA A 201 -18.93 -10.93 -12.60
N ARG A 202 -17.62 -10.97 -12.29
CA ARG A 202 -16.72 -12.03 -12.79
C ARG A 202 -17.00 -13.38 -12.14
N VAL A 203 -17.32 -13.39 -10.84
CA VAL A 203 -17.71 -14.62 -10.12
C VAL A 203 -19.02 -15.15 -10.69
N LEU A 204 -20.01 -14.27 -10.85
CA LEU A 204 -21.32 -14.60 -11.39
C LEU A 204 -21.21 -15.25 -12.77
N ARG A 205 -20.44 -14.65 -13.69
CA ARG A 205 -20.19 -15.22 -15.02
C ARG A 205 -19.57 -16.62 -14.95
N ARG A 206 -18.59 -16.84 -14.06
CA ARG A 206 -18.00 -18.18 -13.88
C ARG A 206 -19.01 -19.21 -13.41
N ILE A 207 -19.92 -18.81 -12.53
CA ILE A 207 -20.99 -19.68 -12.04
C ILE A 207 -22.01 -19.94 -13.15
N GLN A 208 -22.42 -18.92 -13.89
CA GLN A 208 -23.33 -19.06 -15.05
C GLN A 208 -22.77 -20.05 -16.09
N HIS A 209 -21.47 -20.03 -16.38
CA HIS A 209 -20.87 -21.01 -17.30
C HIS A 209 -20.95 -22.47 -16.84
N THR A 210 -21.20 -22.74 -15.55
CA THR A 210 -21.35 -24.11 -15.04
C THR A 210 -22.79 -24.64 -15.14
N GLN A 211 -23.77 -23.76 -15.38
CA GLN A 211 -25.19 -24.06 -15.34
C GLN A 211 -25.87 -23.58 -16.63
N SER A 212 -26.48 -24.48 -17.38
CA SER A 212 -27.26 -24.11 -18.57
C SER A 212 -28.64 -23.56 -18.16
N GLY A 213 -29.04 -22.43 -18.71
CA GLY A 213 -30.43 -21.93 -18.64
C GLY A 213 -30.85 -21.20 -17.36
N THR A 214 -29.93 -20.85 -16.44
CA THR A 214 -30.27 -20.08 -15.23
C THR A 214 -29.73 -18.64 -15.31
N THR A 215 -30.63 -17.66 -15.30
CA THR A 215 -30.26 -16.25 -15.12
C THR A 215 -29.87 -16.02 -13.66
N LEU A 216 -28.66 -15.50 -13.46
CA LEU A 216 -28.14 -15.21 -12.13
C LEU A 216 -27.90 -13.71 -12.00
N ASP A 217 -28.36 -13.13 -10.90
CA ASP A 217 -28.23 -11.71 -10.56
C ASP A 217 -27.52 -11.50 -9.22
N ILE A 218 -26.98 -10.30 -9.03
CA ILE A 218 -26.28 -9.90 -7.81
C ILE A 218 -27.21 -9.06 -6.94
N HIS A 219 -27.48 -9.54 -5.74
CA HIS A 219 -28.26 -8.82 -4.73
C HIS A 219 -27.43 -8.48 -3.50
N GLN A 220 -27.80 -7.39 -2.83
CA GLN A 220 -27.26 -7.00 -1.51
C GLN A 220 -25.73 -6.92 -1.47
N LEU A 221 -25.10 -6.44 -2.56
CA LEU A 221 -23.65 -6.27 -2.60
C LEU A 221 -23.23 -5.20 -1.59
N ARG A 222 -22.41 -5.59 -0.62
CA ARG A 222 -21.90 -4.69 0.42
C ARG A 222 -20.49 -5.05 0.84
N VAL A 223 -19.74 -4.02 1.22
CA VAL A 223 -18.45 -4.19 1.89
C VAL A 223 -18.70 -4.50 3.36
N VAL A 224 -18.07 -5.55 3.89
CA VAL A 224 -18.24 -5.94 5.30
C VAL A 224 -17.00 -5.65 6.14
N ASN A 225 -15.84 -5.59 5.50
CA ASN A 225 -14.58 -5.31 6.17
C ASN A 225 -13.59 -4.68 5.20
N ILE A 226 -12.87 -3.67 5.66
CA ILE A 226 -11.77 -3.04 4.97
C ILE A 226 -10.57 -3.05 5.91
N VAL A 227 -9.43 -3.52 5.40
CA VAL A 227 -8.16 -3.54 6.11
C VAL A 227 -7.25 -2.47 5.54
N GLY A 228 -6.98 -1.45 6.34
CA GLY A 228 -6.00 -0.41 6.04
C GLY A 228 -4.68 -0.63 6.76
N VAL A 229 -3.60 -0.14 6.18
CA VAL A 229 -2.25 -0.18 6.74
C VAL A 229 -1.57 1.16 6.54
N GLN A 230 -1.07 1.74 7.62
CA GLN A 230 -0.23 2.93 7.65
C GLN A 230 1.15 2.56 8.24
N THR A 231 2.18 3.32 7.94
CA THR A 231 3.50 3.13 8.56
C THR A 231 4.09 4.48 8.88
N PHE A 232 4.17 4.78 10.17
CA PHE A 232 4.82 5.97 10.70
C PHE A 232 6.35 5.89 10.49
N PRO A 233 7.03 7.04 10.35
CA PRO A 233 8.45 7.08 10.05
C PRO A 233 9.34 6.64 11.23
N GLN A 234 8.82 6.74 12.46
CA GLN A 234 9.56 6.48 13.68
C GLN A 234 8.98 5.29 14.45
N ARG A 235 9.80 4.73 15.34
CA ARG A 235 9.35 3.68 16.26
C ARG A 235 8.41 4.28 17.30
N ILE A 236 7.41 3.51 17.72
CA ILE A 236 6.38 3.94 18.67
C ILE A 236 6.67 3.32 20.05
N SER A 237 6.52 4.10 21.11
CA SER A 237 6.45 3.62 22.49
C SER A 237 5.07 3.04 22.75
N VAL A 238 4.89 1.78 22.37
CA VAL A 238 3.61 1.07 22.41
C VAL A 238 3.08 0.92 23.84
N GLU A 239 3.96 0.70 24.82
CA GLU A 239 3.62 0.64 26.25
C GLU A 239 2.98 1.94 26.75
N ARG A 240 3.55 3.10 26.37
CA ARG A 240 2.97 4.41 26.72
C ARG A 240 1.66 4.65 25.99
N LEU A 241 1.59 4.28 24.72
CA LEU A 241 0.40 4.46 23.89
C LEU A 241 -0.79 3.60 24.35
N GLN A 242 -0.52 2.41 24.89
CA GLN A 242 -1.52 1.53 25.49
C GLN A 242 -2.38 2.25 26.51
N ASN A 243 -1.76 3.02 27.41
CA ASN A 243 -2.45 3.72 28.50
C ASN A 243 -3.39 4.81 27.98
N THR A 244 -3.10 5.36 26.79
CA THR A 244 -3.92 6.42 26.18
C THR A 244 -5.07 5.86 25.34
N LEU A 245 -4.83 4.76 24.62
CA LEU A 245 -5.83 4.15 23.73
C LEU A 245 -6.68 3.06 24.43
N GLY A 246 -6.41 2.73 25.70
CA GLY A 246 -7.14 1.69 26.44
C GLY A 246 -7.02 0.30 25.81
N GLY A 247 -5.84 -0.04 25.27
CA GLY A 247 -5.60 -1.31 24.58
C GLY A 247 -4.76 -2.30 25.39
N ILE A 248 -4.54 -3.47 24.81
CA ILE A 248 -3.74 -4.54 25.41
C ILE A 248 -2.47 -4.72 24.58
N TYR A 249 -1.31 -4.55 25.22
CA TYR A 249 -0.01 -4.88 24.65
C TYR A 249 0.75 -5.82 25.58
N ASP A 250 0.96 -7.05 25.09
CA ASP A 250 1.86 -8.01 25.71
C ASP A 250 2.70 -8.67 24.60
N PRO A 251 3.99 -8.33 24.47
CA PRO A 251 4.84 -8.87 23.40
C PRO A 251 5.07 -10.38 23.49
N THR A 252 4.84 -11.01 24.65
CA THR A 252 4.97 -12.46 24.82
C THR A 252 3.82 -13.21 24.15
N ILE A 253 2.63 -12.61 24.16
CA ILE A 253 1.40 -13.17 23.56
C ILE A 253 1.25 -12.71 22.11
N PHE A 254 1.40 -11.41 21.85
CA PHE A 254 1.22 -10.83 20.52
C PHE A 254 2.08 -9.57 20.30
N PRO A 255 2.82 -9.45 19.18
CA PRO A 255 3.85 -8.43 19.01
C PRO A 255 3.35 -7.01 18.71
N ALA A 256 2.06 -6.72 18.89
CA ALA A 256 1.45 -5.42 18.62
C ALA A 256 0.39 -5.06 19.66
N LEU A 257 0.26 -3.77 19.97
CA LEU A 257 -0.85 -3.27 20.76
C LEU A 257 -2.14 -3.48 19.99
N ARG A 258 -3.09 -4.16 20.64
CA ARG A 258 -4.46 -4.31 20.15
C ARG A 258 -5.35 -3.33 20.90
N CYS A 259 -5.96 -2.39 20.19
CA CYS A 259 -6.94 -1.47 20.76
C CYS A 259 -8.20 -1.39 19.90
N LYS A 260 -9.30 -0.95 20.50
CA LYS A 260 -10.55 -0.62 19.81
C LYS A 260 -10.61 0.88 19.63
N LEU A 261 -10.84 1.31 18.40
CA LEU A 261 -11.14 2.70 18.08
C LEU A 261 -12.65 2.91 18.07
N LEU A 262 -13.06 4.16 17.88
CA LEU A 262 -14.46 4.52 17.63
C LEU A 262 -15.05 3.69 16.48
N ASN A 263 -16.38 3.51 16.49
CA ASN A 263 -17.13 2.71 15.51
C ASN A 263 -16.78 1.21 15.50
N GLY A 264 -16.20 0.68 16.58
CA GLY A 264 -15.95 -0.75 16.78
C GLY A 264 -14.76 -1.32 15.99
N VAL A 265 -14.01 -0.45 15.32
CA VAL A 265 -12.85 -0.80 14.49
C VAL A 265 -11.70 -1.25 15.38
N THR A 266 -11.01 -2.32 14.99
CA THR A 266 -9.82 -2.80 15.70
C THR A 266 -8.57 -2.20 15.08
N CYS A 267 -7.67 -1.72 15.92
CA CYS A 267 -6.36 -1.22 15.52
C CYS A 267 -5.25 -2.09 16.12
N LEU A 268 -4.23 -2.36 15.31
CA LEU A 268 -3.00 -3.06 15.68
C LEU A 268 -1.80 -2.14 15.45
N ILE A 269 -1.06 -1.82 16.51
CA ILE A 269 0.07 -0.88 16.47
C ILE A 269 1.35 -1.60 16.85
N TYR A 270 2.31 -1.62 15.93
CA TYR A 270 3.61 -2.26 16.12
C TYR A 270 4.66 -1.23 16.56
N ILE A 271 5.64 -1.66 17.36
CA ILE A 271 6.80 -0.82 17.74
C ILE A 271 7.51 -0.25 16.51
N SER A 272 7.49 -0.96 15.38
CA SER A 272 8.10 -0.53 14.11
C SER A 272 7.47 0.72 13.47
N GLY A 273 6.36 1.24 14.02
CA GLY A 273 5.61 2.33 13.40
C GLY A 273 4.51 1.84 12.45
N LYS A 274 4.43 0.53 12.17
CA LYS A 274 3.36 -0.04 11.36
C LYS A 274 2.06 -0.04 12.15
N VAL A 275 0.99 0.46 11.53
CA VAL A 275 -0.36 0.47 12.09
C VAL A 275 -1.32 -0.20 11.11
N ILE A 276 -2.14 -1.11 11.61
CA ILE A 276 -3.15 -1.83 10.84
C ILE A 276 -4.51 -1.54 11.45
N VAL A 277 -5.44 -1.08 10.62
CA VAL A 277 -6.84 -0.83 11.01
C VAL A 277 -7.72 -1.84 10.28
N THR A 278 -8.54 -2.59 11.01
CA THR A 278 -9.42 -3.64 10.48
C THR A 278 -10.80 -3.56 11.15
N GLY A 279 -11.84 -4.01 10.45
CA GLY A 279 -13.24 -3.95 10.90
C GLY A 279 -14.00 -2.75 10.38
N ALA A 280 -13.37 -1.88 9.58
CA ALA A 280 -14.04 -0.74 8.96
C ALA A 280 -15.03 -1.21 7.87
N LYS A 281 -16.27 -0.71 7.92
CA LYS A 281 -17.33 -1.06 6.95
C LYS A 281 -17.42 -0.09 5.78
N SER A 282 -16.88 1.12 5.91
CA SER A 282 -16.81 2.14 4.87
C SER A 282 -15.41 2.75 4.80
N LEU A 283 -15.12 3.40 3.67
CA LEU A 283 -13.87 4.16 3.52
C LEU A 283 -13.81 5.33 4.50
N ASP A 284 -14.94 5.99 4.78
CA ASP A 284 -15.00 7.14 5.69
C ASP A 284 -14.61 6.78 7.12
N ILE A 285 -15.12 5.64 7.62
CA ILE A 285 -14.74 5.12 8.94
C ILE A 285 -13.23 4.80 8.98
N LEU A 286 -12.70 4.23 7.89
CA LEU A 286 -11.27 3.95 7.78
C LEU A 286 -10.45 5.24 7.78
N HIS A 287 -10.88 6.26 7.03
CA HIS A 287 -10.25 7.58 6.96
C HIS A 287 -10.22 8.22 8.34
N GLN A 288 -11.38 8.31 9.01
CA GLN A 288 -11.49 8.87 10.37
C GLN A 288 -10.58 8.15 11.36
N SER A 289 -10.53 6.81 11.30
CA SER A 289 -9.67 6.01 12.19
C SER A 289 -8.19 6.40 12.04
N PHE A 290 -7.71 6.54 10.80
CA PHE A 290 -6.32 6.94 10.56
C PHE A 290 -6.04 8.42 10.84
N THR A 291 -7.02 9.31 10.64
CA THR A 291 -6.90 10.71 11.05
C THR A 291 -6.71 10.82 12.56
N ASN A 292 -7.55 10.13 13.34
CA ASN A 292 -7.43 10.12 14.81
C ASN A 292 -6.08 9.56 15.26
N LEU A 293 -5.63 8.46 14.66
CA LEU A 293 -4.33 7.87 14.96
C LEU A 293 -3.17 8.80 14.57
N SER A 294 -3.28 9.52 13.46
CA SER A 294 -2.23 10.45 13.00
C SER A 294 -2.08 11.66 13.92
N ASN A 295 -3.11 12.02 14.68
CA ASN A 295 -3.05 13.07 15.70
C ASN A 295 -2.42 12.58 17.01
N ILE A 296 -2.66 11.32 17.40
CA ILE A 296 -2.22 10.78 18.69
C ILE A 296 -0.82 10.17 18.62
N VAL A 297 -0.56 9.33 17.61
CA VAL A 297 0.65 8.50 17.54
C VAL A 297 1.97 9.29 17.54
N PRO A 298 2.10 10.47 16.91
CA PRO A 298 3.34 11.23 16.92
C PRO A 298 3.89 11.58 18.31
N ASP A 299 3.01 11.79 19.29
CA ASP A 299 3.40 12.12 20.68
C ASP A 299 4.08 10.95 21.41
N TYR A 300 3.99 9.75 20.83
CA TYR A 300 4.53 8.50 21.37
C TYR A 300 5.71 7.96 20.56
N PHE A 301 6.30 8.76 19.68
CA PHE A 301 7.55 8.35 19.03
C PHE A 301 8.67 8.18 20.06
N ARG A 302 9.44 7.09 19.92
CA ARG A 302 10.62 6.85 20.74
C ARG A 302 11.68 7.88 20.34
N LYS A 303 12.14 8.66 21.32
CA LYS A 303 13.31 9.53 21.19
C LYS A 303 14.56 8.70 20.96
#